data_AF-A0A8E6B176-F1
#
_entry.id   AF-A0A8E6B176-F1
#
_cell.length_a   1.000
_cell.length_b   1.000
_cell.length_c   1.000
_cell.angle_alpha   90.00
_cell.angle_beta   90.00
_cell.angle_gamma   90.00
#
_symmetry.space_group_name_H-M   'P 1'
#
loop_
_entity.id
_entity.type
_entity.pdbx_description
1 polymer ?
#
loop_
_entity_poly.entity_id
_entity_poly.type
_entity_poly.pdbx_seq_one_letter_code
_entity_poly.pdbx_strand_id
1 'polypeptide(L)'
;MSEEQLDKIVQSRLMDVLQELEMQKNLAVHYPENRLSFREQMEQLREYIADTGEYGIAYESIIADLEQIPFVLSGIAAVKLLEVGLIMRYKTERPQDQTFDIRN
;
A
#
# COMPACT_ATOMS: atom_id res chain seq x y z
N MET A 1 -13.11 19.62 -1.92
CA MET A 1 -11.73 19.27 -1.52
C MET A 1 -10.87 19.40 -2.76
N SER A 2 -9.73 20.09 -2.68
CA SER A 2 -8.81 20.21 -3.82
C SER A 2 -8.03 18.91 -4.03
N GLU A 3 -7.44 18.75 -5.21
CA GLU A 3 -6.56 17.63 -5.55
C GLU A 3 -5.35 17.57 -4.61
N GLU A 4 -4.73 18.71 -4.31
CA GLU A 4 -3.63 18.80 -3.33
C GLU A 4 -4.04 18.33 -1.92
N GLN A 5 -5.28 18.57 -1.52
CA GLN A 5 -5.79 18.08 -0.23
C GLN A 5 -6.00 16.56 -0.24
N LEU A 6 -6.45 16.01 -1.37
CA LEU A 6 -6.60 14.56 -1.56
C LEU A 6 -5.24 13.86 -1.53
N ASP A 7 -4.23 14.40 -2.21
CA ASP A 7 -2.88 13.83 -2.22
C ASP A 7 -2.29 13.76 -0.82
N LYS A 8 -2.42 14.84 -0.04
CA LYS A 8 -1.97 14.86 1.37
C LYS A 8 -2.68 13.81 2.23
N ILE A 9 -3.97 13.59 2.00
CA ILE A 9 -4.71 12.54 2.70
C ILE A 9 -4.17 11.17 2.28
N VAL A 10 -4.10 10.88 0.98
CA VAL A 10 -3.62 9.57 0.47
C VAL A 10 -2.20 9.29 0.97
N GLN A 11 -1.28 10.24 0.83
CA GLN A 11 0.09 10.12 1.30
C GLN A 11 0.15 9.81 2.80
N SER A 12 -0.58 10.58 3.63
CA SER A 12 -0.62 10.35 5.08
C SER A 12 -1.15 8.97 5.43
N ARG A 13 -2.21 8.51 4.75
CA ARG A 13 -2.85 7.22 5.03
C ARG A 13 -1.94 6.06 4.63
N LEU A 14 -1.31 6.13 3.47
CA LEU A 14 -0.35 5.11 3.03
C LEU A 14 0.89 5.08 3.93
N MET A 15 1.39 6.23 4.37
CA MET A 15 2.53 6.30 5.28
C MET A 15 2.22 5.70 6.65
N ASP A 16 1.00 5.88 7.16
CA ASP A 16 0.55 5.26 8.40
C ASP A 16 0.50 3.73 8.27
N VAL A 17 0.01 3.21 7.14
CA VAL A 17 -0.02 1.77 6.86
C VAL A 17 1.41 1.22 6.74
N LEU A 18 2.28 1.91 5.97
CA LEU A 18 3.68 1.52 5.81
C LEU A 18 4.41 1.40 7.16
N GLN A 19 4.20 2.36 8.07
CA GLN A 19 4.81 2.30 9.40
C GLN A 19 4.38 1.05 10.18
N GLU A 20 3.13 0.61 10.06
CA GLU A 20 2.67 -0.64 10.70
C GLU A 20 3.31 -1.89 10.07
N LEU A 21 3.57 -1.89 8.76
CA LEU A 21 4.30 -2.97 8.09
C LEU A 21 5.77 -3.01 8.54
N GLU A 22 6.44 -1.86 8.60
CA GLU A 22 7.84 -1.72 9.03
C GLU A 22 8.08 -2.23 10.46
N MET A 23 7.09 -2.06 11.35
CA MET A 23 7.17 -2.57 12.73
C MET A 23 7.20 -4.11 12.81
N GLN A 24 6.75 -4.80 11.76
CA GLN A 24 6.65 -6.26 11.69
C GLN A 24 7.88 -6.90 11.01
N LYS A 25 9.08 -6.38 11.27
CA LYS A 25 10.36 -6.88 10.70
C LYS A 25 10.63 -8.37 10.91
N ASN A 26 9.99 -9.00 11.89
CA ASN A 26 10.05 -10.44 12.10
C ASN A 26 9.48 -11.25 10.92
N LEU A 27 8.65 -10.63 10.07
CA LEU A 27 8.08 -11.25 8.88
C LEU A 27 9.04 -11.26 7.68
N ALA A 28 10.25 -10.69 7.81
CA ALA A 28 11.26 -10.72 6.74
C ALA A 28 11.60 -12.14 6.27
N VAL A 29 11.46 -13.15 7.14
CA VAL A 29 11.67 -14.57 6.80
C VAL A 29 10.64 -15.13 5.81
N HIS A 30 9.49 -14.46 5.64
CA HIS A 30 8.46 -14.86 4.70
C HIS A 30 8.64 -14.21 3.32
N TYR A 31 9.65 -13.36 3.14
CA TYR A 31 9.94 -12.77 1.83
C TYR A 31 10.66 -13.79 0.93
N PRO A 32 10.09 -14.17 -0.23
CA PRO A 32 10.77 -15.04 -1.17
C PRO A 32 12.05 -14.41 -1.74
N GLU A 33 13.01 -15.27 -2.09
CA GLU A 33 14.34 -14.85 -2.58
C GLU A 33 14.33 -14.25 -3.99
N ASN A 34 13.23 -14.41 -4.74
CA ASN A 34 13.09 -13.91 -6.11
C ASN A 34 12.49 -12.49 -6.19
N ARG A 35 12.33 -11.80 -5.06
CA ARG A 35 11.87 -10.41 -4.97
C ARG A 35 12.80 -9.60 -4.07
N LEU A 36 12.52 -8.30 -3.96
CA LEU A 36 13.18 -7.42 -3.00
C LEU A 36 13.09 -8.00 -1.59
N SER A 37 14.16 -7.84 -0.80
CA SER A 37 14.12 -8.16 0.63
C SER A 37 13.07 -7.30 1.33
N PHE A 38 12.62 -7.71 2.52
CA PHE A 38 11.70 -6.90 3.34
C PHE A 38 12.15 -5.45 3.46
N ARG A 39 13.44 -5.24 3.73
CA ARG A 39 14.01 -3.90 3.89
C ARG A 39 13.90 -3.09 2.59
N GLU A 40 14.33 -3.66 1.47
CA GLU A 40 14.28 -2.99 0.17
C GLU A 40 12.84 -2.71 -0.26
N GLN A 41 11.91 -3.63 0.05
CA GLN A 41 10.47 -3.43 -0.20
C GLN A 41 9.92 -2.25 0.61
N MET A 42 10.24 -2.14 1.90
CA MET A 42 9.79 -1.00 2.73
C MET A 42 10.41 0.32 2.26
N GLU A 43 11.70 0.31 1.88
CA GLU A 43 12.39 1.48 1.32
C GLU A 43 11.75 1.92 0.00
N GLN A 44 11.43 0.99 -0.89
CA GLN A 44 10.76 1.28 -2.17
C GLN A 44 9.33 1.79 -1.97
N LEU A 45 8.54 1.19 -1.07
CA LEU A 45 7.22 1.69 -0.72
C LEU A 45 7.28 3.13 -0.19
N ARG A 46 8.29 3.44 0.62
CA ARG A 46 8.50 4.79 1.15
C ARG A 46 8.78 5.78 0.02
N GLU A 47 9.63 5.42 -0.94
CA GLU A 47 9.95 6.26 -2.10
C GLU A 47 8.69 6.57 -2.92
N TYR A 48 7.88 5.55 -3.23
CA TYR A 48 6.62 5.73 -3.95
C TYR A 48 5.66 6.71 -3.24
N ILE A 49 5.59 6.65 -1.91
CA ILE A 49 4.66 7.47 -1.12
C ILE A 49 5.22 8.88 -0.89
N ALA A 50 6.48 9.01 -0.49
CA ALA A 50 7.02 10.27 0.01
C ALA A 50 7.71 11.12 -1.06
N ASP A 51 8.34 10.47 -2.04
CA ASP A 51 9.28 11.14 -2.95
C ASP A 51 8.70 11.28 -4.37
N THR A 52 8.05 10.24 -4.89
CA THR A 52 7.54 10.25 -6.29
C THR A 52 6.04 10.53 -6.39
N GLY A 53 5.27 10.31 -5.32
CA GLY A 53 3.81 10.47 -5.33
C GLY A 53 3.08 9.38 -6.15
N GLU A 54 3.73 8.24 -6.39
CA GLU A 54 3.19 7.08 -7.10
C GLU A 54 2.27 6.25 -6.20
N TYR A 55 1.21 6.88 -5.68
CA TYR A 55 0.31 6.29 -4.68
C TYR A 55 -0.39 5.02 -5.15
N GLY A 56 -0.67 4.90 -6.45
CA GLY A 56 -1.31 3.70 -7.02
C GLY A 56 -0.39 2.49 -6.93
N ILE A 57 0.87 2.65 -7.30
CA ILE A 57 1.90 1.61 -7.22
C ILE A 57 2.14 1.22 -5.75
N ALA A 58 2.22 2.21 -4.86
CA ALA A 58 2.34 1.96 -3.43
C ALA A 58 1.15 1.18 -2.86
N TYR A 59 -0.08 1.58 -3.19
CA TYR A 59 -1.30 0.92 -2.76
C TYR A 59 -1.35 -0.53 -3.25
N GLU A 60 -1.14 -0.78 -4.54
CA GLU A 60 -1.15 -2.12 -5.11
C GLU A 60 -0.07 -3.01 -4.49
N SER A 61 1.12 -2.48 -4.28
CA SER A 61 2.24 -3.20 -3.65
C SER A 61 1.91 -3.58 -2.20
N ILE A 62 1.29 -2.69 -1.44
CA ILE A 62 0.82 -2.97 -0.07
C ILE A 62 -0.25 -4.06 -0.08
N ILE A 63 -1.23 -4.01 -0.98
CA ILE A 63 -2.26 -5.06 -1.08
C ILE A 63 -1.61 -6.41 -1.42
N ALA A 64 -0.72 -6.43 -2.41
CA ALA A 64 -0.02 -7.65 -2.80
C ALA A 64 0.79 -8.26 -1.65
N ASP A 65 1.44 -7.42 -0.84
CA ASP A 65 2.17 -7.86 0.35
C ASP A 65 1.22 -8.40 1.43
N LEU A 66 0.09 -7.74 1.70
CA LEU A 66 -0.92 -8.21 2.66
C LEU A 66 -1.56 -9.54 2.25
N GLU A 67 -1.66 -9.83 0.95
CA GLU A 67 -2.20 -11.09 0.43
C GLU A 67 -1.21 -12.26 0.53
N GLN A 68 0.10 -11.97 0.45
CA GLN A 68 1.14 -13.00 0.35
C GLN A 68 1.90 -13.25 1.65
N ILE A 69 1.92 -12.27 2.55
CA ILE A 69 2.70 -12.28 3.79
C ILE A 69 1.71 -12.13 4.94
N PRO A 70 1.90 -12.84 6.07
CA PRO A 70 0.98 -12.76 7.20
C PRO A 70 1.16 -11.48 8.04
N PHE A 71 1.12 -10.32 7.38
CA PHE A 71 1.04 -9.02 8.04
C PHE A 71 -0.28 -8.87 8.79
N VAL A 72 -0.22 -8.21 9.94
CA VAL A 72 -1.40 -7.82 10.71
C VAL A 72 -1.50 -6.31 10.71
N LEU A 73 -2.63 -5.78 10.25
CA LEU A 73 -2.93 -4.36 10.38
C LEU A 73 -3.83 -4.12 11.58
N SER A 74 -3.62 -2.98 12.24
CA SER A 74 -4.60 -2.44 13.17
C SER A 74 -5.91 -2.14 12.42
N GLY A 75 -7.03 -2.17 13.14
CA GLY A 75 -8.32 -1.77 12.55
C GLY A 75 -8.30 -0.35 11.99
N ILE A 76 -7.48 0.54 12.59
CA ILE A 76 -7.30 1.90 12.11
C ILE A 76 -6.55 1.90 10.76
N ALA A 77 -5.42 1.19 10.64
CA ALA A 77 -4.70 1.09 9.37
C ALA A 77 -5.55 0.44 8.27
N ALA A 78 -6.34 -0.58 8.61
CA ALA A 78 -7.26 -1.19 7.64
C ALA A 78 -8.29 -0.17 7.11
N VAL A 79 -8.87 0.66 7.99
CA VAL A 79 -9.79 1.74 7.58
C VAL A 79 -9.07 2.79 6.72
N LYS A 80 -7.84 3.17 7.06
CA LYS A 80 -7.03 4.09 6.28
C LYS A 80 -6.75 3.55 4.86
N LEU A 81 -6.47 2.25 4.75
CA LEU A 81 -6.24 1.59 3.48
C LEU A 81 -7.52 1.53 2.63
N LEU A 82 -8.68 1.28 3.25
CA LEU A 82 -9.98 1.38 2.58
C LEU A 82 -10.29 2.80 2.10
N GLU A 83 -9.98 3.82 2.90
CA GLU A 83 -10.14 5.23 2.51
C GLU A 83 -9.31 5.55 1.26
N VAL A 84 -8.06 5.09 1.19
CA VAL A 84 -7.21 5.23 -0.01
C VAL A 84 -7.85 4.55 -1.22
N GLY A 85 -8.28 3.29 -1.07
CA GLY A 85 -8.95 2.56 -2.15
C GLY A 85 -10.17 3.30 -2.70
N LEU A 86 -11.02 3.86 -1.82
CA LEU A 86 -12.18 4.66 -2.22
C LEU A 86 -11.80 5.95 -2.94
N ILE A 87 -10.82 6.70 -2.43
CA ILE A 87 -10.32 7.93 -3.07
C ILE A 87 -9.76 7.63 -4.46
N MET A 88 -8.97 6.57 -4.55
CA MET A 88 -8.35 6.11 -5.79
C MET A 88 -9.32 5.37 -6.71
N ARG A 89 -10.59 5.21 -6.29
CA ARG A 89 -11.66 4.53 -7.04
C ARG A 89 -11.33 3.06 -7.36
N TYR A 90 -10.53 2.41 -6.52
CA TYR A 90 -10.03 1.05 -6.72
C TYR A 90 -9.42 0.84 -8.11
N LYS A 91 -8.79 1.88 -8.67
CA LYS A 91 -8.00 1.73 -9.89
C LYS A 91 -6.84 0.79 -9.59
N THR A 92 -6.88 -0.38 -10.23
CA THR A 92 -5.90 -1.44 -10.10
C THR A 92 -5.51 -1.93 -11.49
N GLU A 93 -4.25 -2.25 -11.70
CA GLU A 93 -3.76 -2.88 -12.93
C GLU A 93 -3.62 -4.41 -12.79
N ARG A 94 -3.87 -4.96 -11.61
CA ARG A 94 -3.73 -6.40 -11.35
C ARG A 94 -4.91 -7.19 -11.93
N PRO A 95 -4.67 -8.27 -12.70
CA PRO A 95 -5.74 -9.05 -13.33
C PRO A 95 -6.80 -9.59 -12.35
N GLN A 96 -6.39 -9.99 -11.16
CA GLN A 96 -7.28 -10.57 -10.14
C GLN A 96 -8.19 -9.53 -9.45
N ASP A 97 -7.84 -8.25 -9.54
CA ASP A 97 -8.61 -7.18 -8.90
C ASP A 97 -9.59 -6.51 -9.88
N GLN A 98 -9.66 -6.98 -11.14
CA GLN A 98 -10.52 -6.41 -12.20
C GLN A 98 -12.00 -6.28 -11.80
N THR A 99 -12.49 -7.16 -10.92
CA THR A 99 -13.89 -7.10 -10.43
C THR A 99 -14.16 -5.91 -9.51
N PHE A 100 -13.13 -5.26 -8.97
CA PHE A 100 -13.24 -4.09 -8.09
C PHE A 100 -12.95 -2.78 -8.82
N ASP A 101 -12.40 -2.85 -10.04
CA ASP A 101 -12.12 -1.67 -10.86
C ASP A 101 -13.42 -1.04 -11.36
N ILE A 102 -13.73 0.18 -10.90
CA ILE A 102 -14.96 0.88 -11.28
C ILE A 102 -14.94 1.44 -12.71
N ARG A 103 -13.81 1.30 -13.43
CA ARG A 103 -13.69 1.65 -14.85
C ARG A 103 -14.32 0.58 -15.76
N ASN A 104 -14.59 -0.62 -15.23
CA ASN A 104 -15.20 -1.75 -15.94
C ASN A 104 -16.74 -1.73 -15.90
#